data_AF-A0AAT9H8M9-F1
#
_entry.id   AF-A0AAT9H8M9-F1
#
_cell.length_a   1.000
_cell.length_b   1.000
_cell.length_c   1.000
_cell.angle_alpha   90.00
_cell.angle_beta   90.00
_cell.angle_gamma   90.00
#
_symmetry.space_group_name_H-M   'P 1'
#
loop_
_entity.id
_entity.type
_entity.pdbx_description
1 polymer ?
#
loop_
_entity_poly.entity_id
_entity_poly.type
_entity_poly.pdbx_seq_one_letter_code
_entity_poly.pdbx_strand_id
1 'polypeptide(L)'
;MAVDLSFYKSDLSEEIRDEGRAEGAVRRAAEDILEILDVRGLDVPEAVRERASDCGDPEILRRWHRRAVTAPTAEEIFEDE
;
A
#
# COMPACT_ATOMS: atom_id res chain seq x y z
N MET A 1 -16.57 -2.76 37.66
CA MET A 1 -15.88 -3.98 37.22
C MET A 1 -14.67 -3.53 36.42
N ALA A 2 -13.45 -3.91 36.81
CA ALA A 2 -12.26 -3.56 36.04
C ALA A 2 -12.16 -4.50 34.83
N VAL A 3 -11.98 -3.95 33.63
CA VAL A 3 -11.76 -4.75 32.42
C VAL A 3 -10.33 -5.29 32.50
N ASP A 4 -10.16 -6.60 32.32
CA ASP A 4 -8.83 -7.19 32.23
C ASP A 4 -8.18 -6.78 30.89
N LEU A 5 -7.07 -6.05 30.98
CA LEU A 5 -6.33 -5.56 29.82
C LEU A 5 -5.16 -6.47 29.44
N SER A 6 -4.97 -7.61 30.12
CA SER A 6 -3.91 -8.58 29.85
C SER A 6 -3.96 -9.08 28.41
N PHE A 7 -5.17 -9.25 27.85
CA PHE A 7 -5.40 -9.58 26.45
C PHE A 7 -4.60 -8.64 25.55
N TYR A 8 -4.80 -7.32 25.69
CA TYR A 8 -4.16 -6.29 24.87
C TYR A 8 -2.65 -6.20 25.01
N LYS A 9 -2.01 -6.96 25.91
CA LYS A 9 -0.55 -6.95 26.11
C LYS A 9 0.08 -8.35 25.94
N SER A 10 -0.69 -9.31 25.44
CA SER A 10 -0.21 -10.66 25.13
C SER A 10 0.57 -10.69 23.82
N ASP A 11 1.46 -11.67 23.66
CA ASP A 11 2.23 -11.88 22.42
C ASP A 11 1.31 -12.00 21.20
N LEU A 12 0.21 -12.75 21.31
CA LEU A 12 -0.82 -12.85 20.26
C LEU A 12 -1.41 -11.48 19.87
N SER A 13 -1.63 -10.60 20.85
CA SER A 13 -2.13 -9.26 20.54
C SER A 13 -1.07 -8.37 19.89
N GLU A 14 0.22 -8.58 20.16
CA GLU A 14 1.29 -7.90 19.44
C GLU A 14 1.40 -8.41 18.00
N GLU A 15 1.33 -9.73 17.77
CA GLU A 15 1.34 -10.33 16.43
C GLU A 15 0.20 -9.80 15.55
N ILE A 16 -1.03 -9.75 16.08
CA ILE A 16 -2.19 -9.20 15.35
C ILE A 16 -1.98 -7.72 15.01
N ARG A 17 -1.34 -6.95 15.90
CA ARG A 17 -1.02 -5.54 15.62
C ARG A 17 0.07 -5.40 14.58
N ASP A 18 1.08 -6.26 14.60
CA ASP A 18 2.13 -6.28 13.59
C ASP A 18 1.57 -6.61 12.22
N GLU A 19 0.67 -7.60 12.12
CA GLU A 19 -0.06 -7.92 10.89
C GLU A 19 -0.87 -6.71 10.40
N GLY A 20 -1.67 -6.09 11.28
CA GLY A 20 -2.44 -4.89 10.92
C GLY A 20 -1.56 -3.69 10.53
N ARG A 21 -0.36 -3.55 11.12
CA ARG A 21 0.63 -2.53 10.72
C ARG A 21 1.17 -2.83 9.32
N ALA A 22 1.47 -4.09 9.02
CA ALA A 22 1.97 -4.53 7.73
C ALA A 22 0.93 -4.31 6.62
N GLU A 23 -0.31 -4.76 6.83
CA GLU A 23 -1.44 -4.53 5.92
C GLU A 23 -1.69 -3.02 5.71
N GLY A 24 -1.64 -2.24 6.79
CA GLY A 24 -1.78 -0.79 6.73
C GLY A 24 -0.69 -0.11 5.92
N ALA A 25 0.56 -0.59 6.01
CA ALA A 25 1.68 -0.07 5.24
C ALA A 25 1.57 -0.40 3.74
N VAL A 26 1.12 -1.61 3.41
CA VAL A 26 0.85 -2.04 2.02
C VAL A 26 -0.22 -1.16 1.40
N ARG A 27 -1.38 -1.02 2.05
CA ARG A 27 -2.48 -0.18 1.55
C ARG A 27 -2.04 1.27 1.35
N ARG A 28 -1.31 1.84 2.32
CA ARG A 28 -0.79 3.21 2.21
C ARG A 28 0.13 3.35 1.00
N ALA A 29 1.04 2.40 0.78
CA ALA A 29 1.95 2.48 -0.35
C ALA A 29 1.21 2.43 -1.71
N ALA A 30 0.09 1.69 -1.80
CA ALA A 30 -0.79 1.72 -2.97
C ALA A 30 -1.47 3.09 -3.13
N GLU A 31 -2.02 3.66 -2.05
CA GLU A 31 -2.63 5.00 -2.05
C GLU A 31 -1.62 6.08 -2.48
N ASP A 32 -0.39 6.05 -1.97
CA ASP A 32 0.68 7.00 -2.29
C ASP A 32 1.03 6.96 -3.80
N ILE A 33 1.05 5.77 -4.42
CA ILE A 33 1.27 5.63 -5.87
C ILE A 33 0.17 6.35 -6.65
N LEU A 34 -1.09 6.10 -6.29
CA LEU A 34 -2.24 6.69 -6.97
C LEU A 34 -2.29 8.21 -6.78
N GLU A 35 -1.93 8.70 -5.59
CA GLU A 35 -1.78 10.13 -5.30
C GLU A 35 -0.72 10.78 -6.19
N ILE A 36 0.45 10.16 -6.37
CA ILE A 36 1.49 10.69 -7.25
C ILE A 36 0.99 10.82 -8.69
N LEU A 37 0.30 9.80 -9.22
CA LEU A 37 -0.23 9.83 -10.58
C LEU A 37 -1.28 10.95 -10.75
N ASP A 38 -2.15 11.12 -9.77
CA ASP A 38 -3.17 12.18 -9.73
C ASP A 38 -2.52 13.58 -9.67
N VAL A 39 -1.55 13.79 -8.79
CA VAL A 39 -0.78 15.04 -8.68
C VAL A 39 -0.05 15.37 -9.99
N ARG A 40 0.41 14.36 -10.72
CA ARG A 40 1.03 14.52 -12.03
C ARG A 40 0.03 14.77 -13.16
N GLY A 41 -1.28 14.67 -12.88
CA GLY A 41 -2.35 14.85 -13.85
C GLY A 41 -2.40 13.74 -14.91
N LEU A 42 -1.92 12.54 -14.56
CA LEU A 42 -2.02 11.37 -15.44
C LEU A 42 -3.42 10.77 -15.32
N ASP A 43 -3.98 10.32 -16.44
CA ASP A 43 -5.18 9.51 -16.41
C ASP A 43 -4.84 8.18 -15.74
N VAL A 44 -5.64 7.78 -14.75
CA VAL A 44 -5.45 6.55 -13.99
C VAL A 44 -6.67 5.67 -14.20
N PRO A 45 -6.62 4.77 -15.19
CA PRO A 45 -7.69 3.81 -15.45
C PRO A 45 -7.98 2.94 -14.24
N GLU A 46 -9.21 2.44 -14.15
CA GLU A 46 -9.63 1.58 -13.03
C GLU A 46 -8.72 0.35 -12.87
N ALA A 47 -8.28 -0.24 -13.98
CA ALA A 47 -7.36 -1.37 -13.97
C ALA A 47 -6.01 -1.07 -13.26
N VAL A 48 -5.54 0.18 -13.33
CA VAL A 48 -4.34 0.62 -12.61
C VAL A 48 -4.63 0.74 -11.11
N ARG A 49 -5.81 1.27 -10.73
CA ARG A 49 -6.24 1.40 -9.33
C ARG A 49 -6.40 0.05 -8.66
N GLU A 50 -7.10 -0.87 -9.32
CA GLU A 50 -7.29 -2.25 -8.85
C GLU A 50 -5.94 -2.94 -8.70
N ARG A 51 -5.09 -2.90 -9.73
CA ARG A 51 -3.76 -3.54 -9.68
C ARG A 51 -2.86 -2.99 -8.57
N ALA A 52 -2.87 -1.67 -8.35
CA ALA A 52 -2.12 -1.06 -7.25
C ALA A 52 -2.66 -1.50 -5.89
N SER A 53 -3.99 -1.50 -5.72
CA SER A 53 -4.67 -1.78 -4.45
C SER A 53 -4.63 -3.26 -4.05
N ASP A 54 -4.63 -4.17 -5.03
CA ASP A 54 -4.57 -5.62 -4.82
C ASP A 54 -3.14 -6.14 -4.60
N CYS A 55 -2.12 -5.29 -4.80
CA CYS A 55 -0.73 -5.69 -4.60
C CYS A 55 -0.40 -5.78 -3.10
N GLY A 56 -0.12 -7.01 -2.64
CA GLY A 56 0.28 -7.30 -1.25
C GLY A 56 1.78 -7.22 -0.97
N ASP A 57 2.61 -6.90 -1.97
CA ASP A 57 4.07 -6.95 -1.85
C ASP A 57 4.67 -5.53 -1.69
N PRO A 58 5.22 -5.20 -0.51
CA PRO A 58 5.80 -3.88 -0.25
C PRO A 58 6.97 -3.50 -1.17
N GLU A 59 7.78 -4.46 -1.64
CA GLU A 59 8.93 -4.17 -2.51
C GLU A 59 8.49 -3.88 -3.95
N ILE A 60 7.44 -4.56 -4.42
CA ILE A 60 6.80 -4.24 -5.70
C ILE A 60 6.18 -2.84 -5.64
N LEU A 61 5.38 -2.56 -4.62
CA LEU A 61 4.78 -1.22 -4.40
C LEU A 61 5.85 -0.13 -4.32
N ARG A 62 6.95 -0.37 -3.61
CA ARG A 62 8.08 0.58 -3.53
C ARG A 62 8.73 0.84 -4.89
N ARG A 63 8.79 -0.16 -5.77
CA ARG A 63 9.30 0.00 -7.15
C ARG A 63 8.35 0.85 -7.98
N TRP A 64 7.06 0.55 -7.94
CA TRP A 64 6.02 1.31 -8.63
C TRP A 64 5.96 2.76 -8.14
N HIS A 65 6.07 3.01 -6.83
CA HIS A 65 6.14 4.36 -6.26
C HIS A 65 7.27 5.17 -6.88
N ARG A 66 8.49 4.60 -6.99
CA ARG A 66 9.61 5.31 -7.65
C ARG A 66 9.32 5.61 -9.11
N ARG A 67 8.66 4.71 -9.84
CA ARG A 67 8.30 4.93 -11.25
C ARG A 67 7.16 5.91 -11.43
N ALA A 68 6.17 5.92 -10.53
CA ALA A 68 5.05 6.85 -10.55
C ALA A 68 5.52 8.31 -10.58
N VAL A 69 6.73 8.61 -10.09
CA VAL A 69 7.33 9.95 -10.16
C VAL A 69 7.71 10.37 -11.59
N THR A 70 8.11 9.42 -12.45
CA THR A 70 8.74 9.73 -13.75
C THR A 70 8.06 9.10 -14.97
N ALA A 71 7.27 8.05 -14.80
CA ALA A 71 6.64 7.30 -15.89
C ALA A 71 5.71 8.22 -16.72
N PRO A 72 5.78 8.25 -18.05
CA PRO A 72 4.97 9.15 -18.85
C PRO A 72 3.47 8.79 -18.85
N THR A 73 3.11 7.55 -18.48
CA THR A 73 1.74 7.08 -18.31
C THR A 73 1.56 6.31 -17.00
N ALA A 74 0.31 6.11 -16.56
CA ALA A 74 0.01 5.40 -15.33
C ALA A 74 0.34 3.90 -15.43
N GLU A 75 0.17 3.31 -16.61
CA GLU A 75 0.42 1.89 -16.88
C GLU A 75 1.91 1.55 -16.88
N GLU A 76 2.77 2.48 -17.29
CA GLU A 76 4.22 2.29 -17.37
C GLU A 76 4.90 2.15 -16.00
N ILE A 77 4.20 2.44 -14.89
CA ILE A 77 4.73 2.15 -13.55
C ILE A 77 4.96 0.65 -13.32
N PHE A 78 4.25 -0.19 -14.08
CA PHE A 78 4.26 -1.64 -13.96
C PHE A 78 5.31 -2.32 -14.84
N GLU A 79 6.03 -1.60 -15.70
CA GLU A 79 7.06 -2.19 -16.55
C GLU A 79 8.24 -2.72 -15.69
N ASP A 80 8.89 -3.81 -16.09
CA ASP A 80 9.84 -4.60 -15.29
C ASP A 80 9.31 -5.14 -13.95
N GLU A 81 8.09 -5.70 -13.93
CA GLU A 81 7.77 -6.79 -13.01
C GLU A 81 8.54 -8.06 -13.35
#